data_AF-A0A9X1W582-F1
#
_entry.id   AF-A0A9X1W582-F1
#
_cell.length_a   1.000
_cell.length_b   1.000
_cell.length_c   1.000
_cell.angle_alpha   90.00
_cell.angle_beta   90.00
_cell.angle_gamma   90.00
#
_symmetry.space_group_name_H-M   'P 1'
#
loop_
_entity.id
_entity.type
_entity.pdbx_description
1 polymer ?
#
loop_
_entity_poly.entity_id
_entity_poly.type
_entity_poly.pdbx_seq_one_letter_code
_entity_poly.pdbx_strand_id
1 'polypeptide(L)'
;MNKFFYVAVLSATVATSAFAKSDRSDEVADPVKYHYGMNLDVERVISVTDTSDKAGVVPVTMVYEDSQGNVKSIEFSQVGRFGSGG
;
A
#
# COMPACT_ATOMS: atom_id res chain seq x y z
N MET A 1 32.29 -60.85 25.75
CA MET A 1 30.89 -60.39 25.87
C MET A 1 30.94 -58.99 26.49
N ASN A 2 31.16 -57.95 25.66
CA ASN A 2 31.40 -56.58 26.13
C ASN A 2 30.52 -55.58 25.37
N LYS A 3 29.83 -54.79 26.20
CA LYS A 3 28.88 -53.70 26.02
C LYS A 3 29.08 -52.74 24.82
N PHE A 4 28.06 -52.59 23.97
CA PHE A 4 27.03 -51.51 24.04
C PHE A 4 27.52 -50.10 24.48
N PHE A 5 27.19 -48.95 23.87
CA PHE A 5 26.25 -48.51 22.84
C PHE A 5 26.75 -47.13 22.33
N TYR A 6 26.64 -46.91 21.01
CA TYR A 6 26.36 -45.68 20.25
C TYR A 6 26.60 -44.29 20.89
N VAL A 7 27.52 -43.54 20.28
CA VAL A 7 27.64 -42.09 20.38
C VAL A 7 26.42 -41.46 19.68
N ALA A 8 25.46 -40.96 20.45
CA ALA A 8 24.38 -40.14 19.92
C ALA A 8 24.90 -38.70 19.72
N VAL A 9 25.32 -38.39 18.50
CA VAL A 9 25.58 -37.00 18.08
C VAL A 9 24.24 -36.30 17.96
N LEU A 10 23.86 -35.56 19.01
CA LEU A 10 22.72 -34.67 18.99
C LEU A 10 23.15 -33.35 18.34
N SER A 11 23.25 -33.35 17.01
CA SER A 11 23.40 -32.10 16.25
C SER A 11 22.08 -31.34 16.30
N ALA A 12 21.96 -30.41 17.24
CA ALA A 12 20.89 -29.43 17.26
C ALA A 12 21.06 -28.49 16.05
N THR A 13 20.35 -28.78 14.97
CA THR A 13 20.23 -27.86 13.83
C THR A 13 19.34 -26.69 14.24
N VAL A 14 19.97 -25.54 14.47
CA VAL A 14 19.26 -24.26 14.62
C VAL A 14 18.70 -23.89 13.24
N ALA A 15 17.38 -23.96 13.08
CA ALA A 15 16.71 -23.43 11.89
C ALA A 15 16.63 -21.90 12.02
N THR A 16 17.49 -21.17 11.32
CA THR A 16 17.37 -19.73 11.16
C THR A 16 16.22 -19.45 10.21
N SER A 17 15.05 -19.08 10.73
CA SER A 17 13.93 -18.61 9.91
C SER A 17 14.24 -17.21 9.36
N ALA A 18 14.53 -17.11 8.06
CA ALA A 18 14.58 -15.83 7.37
C ALA A 18 13.14 -15.39 7.07
N PHE A 19 12.66 -14.33 7.73
CA PHE A 19 11.49 -13.61 7.26
C PHE A 19 11.92 -12.81 6.02
N ALA A 20 11.52 -13.28 4.84
CA ALA A 20 11.54 -12.43 3.66
C ALA A 20 10.58 -11.27 3.92
N LYS A 21 11.11 -10.09 4.25
CA LYS A 21 10.35 -8.85 4.19
C LYS A 21 10.03 -8.67 2.70
N SER A 22 8.79 -8.99 2.33
CA SER A 22 8.29 -8.63 1.02
C SER A 22 8.27 -7.12 0.99
N ASP A 23 9.32 -6.50 0.43
CA ASP A 23 9.21 -5.16 -0.13
C ASP A 23 8.19 -5.31 -1.26
N ARG A 24 6.91 -5.19 -0.89
CA ARG A 24 5.90 -4.73 -1.83
C ARG A 24 6.40 -3.35 -2.22
N SER A 25 7.20 -3.30 -3.28
CA SER A 25 7.12 -2.15 -4.17
C SER A 25 5.68 -2.15 -4.61
N ASP A 26 4.84 -1.44 -3.84
CA ASP A 26 3.48 -1.11 -4.20
C ASP A 26 3.65 -0.26 -5.46
N GLU A 27 3.78 -0.94 -6.60
CA GLU A 27 3.67 -0.33 -7.91
C GLU A 27 2.25 0.22 -7.91
N VAL A 28 2.14 1.51 -7.58
CA VAL A 28 0.89 2.22 -7.58
C VAL A 28 0.44 2.18 -9.02
N ALA A 29 -0.48 1.25 -9.31
CA ALA A 29 -1.05 1.10 -10.63
C ALA A 29 -1.61 2.44 -11.11
N ASP A 30 -1.63 2.64 -12.42
CA ASP A 30 -2.17 3.86 -13.02
C ASP A 30 -3.54 4.19 -12.40
N PRO A 31 -3.78 5.46 -12.05
CA PRO A 31 -5.00 5.86 -11.37
C PRO A 31 -6.23 5.49 -12.19
N VAL A 32 -7.16 4.78 -11.56
CA VAL A 32 -8.45 4.44 -12.16
C VAL A 32 -9.41 5.62 -11.99
N LYS A 33 -10.14 5.97 -13.05
CA LYS A 33 -11.11 7.08 -12.98
C LYS A 33 -12.23 6.77 -11.99
N TYR A 34 -12.38 7.62 -10.98
CA TYR A 34 -13.46 7.55 -10.01
C TYR A 34 -14.70 8.29 -10.52
N HIS A 35 -15.85 7.67 -10.34
CA HIS A 35 -17.14 8.32 -10.54
C HIS A 35 -17.78 8.61 -9.19
N TYR A 36 -18.22 9.85 -9.00
CA TYR A 36 -18.88 10.27 -7.76
C TYR A 36 -20.03 9.36 -7.38
N GLY A 37 -20.02 8.89 -6.13
CA GLY A 37 -21.01 7.97 -5.59
C GLY A 37 -20.64 6.49 -5.72
N MET A 38 -19.53 6.15 -6.39
CA MET A 38 -18.96 4.80 -6.28
C MET A 38 -18.50 4.55 -4.84
N ASN A 39 -18.79 3.34 -4.34
CA ASN A 39 -18.27 2.89 -3.06
C ASN A 39 -16.81 2.48 -3.21
N LEU A 40 -15.97 2.99 -2.31
CA LEU A 40 -14.56 2.62 -2.21
C LEU A 40 -14.35 1.95 -0.87
N ASP A 41 -13.60 0.85 -0.88
CA ASP A 41 -13.11 0.22 0.34
C ASP A 41 -11.81 0.91 0.74
N VAL A 42 -11.92 1.97 1.55
CA VAL A 42 -10.77 2.78 1.98
C VAL A 42 -10.51 2.51 3.45
N GLU A 43 -9.40 1.82 3.73
CA GLU A 43 -8.92 1.62 5.10
C GLU A 43 -8.01 2.79 5.52
N ARG A 44 -7.08 3.21 4.64
CA ARG A 44 -6.13 4.29 4.93
C ARG A 44 -5.81 5.12 3.69
N VAL A 45 -5.92 6.45 3.79
CA VAL A 45 -5.42 7.36 2.74
C VAL A 45 -3.90 7.51 2.88
N ILE A 46 -3.18 7.30 1.78
CA ILE A 46 -1.72 7.39 1.71
C ILE A 46 -1.30 8.77 1.21
N SER A 47 -1.90 9.25 0.12
CA SER A 47 -1.63 10.58 -0.43
C SER A 47 -2.81 11.13 -1.23
N VAL A 48 -2.87 12.45 -1.32
CA VAL A 48 -3.82 13.19 -2.15
C VAL A 48 -3.04 14.30 -2.86
N THR A 49 -3.34 14.56 -4.13
CA THR A 49 -2.79 15.71 -4.85
C THR A 49 -3.09 17.01 -4.12
N ASP A 50 -2.07 17.82 -3.85
CA ASP A 50 -2.25 19.16 -3.29
C ASP A 50 -2.78 20.13 -4.38
N THR A 51 -3.96 20.68 -4.13
CA THR A 51 -4.65 21.62 -5.04
C THR A 51 -4.73 23.04 -4.48
N SER A 52 -4.04 23.35 -3.38
CA SER A 52 -4.15 24.61 -2.65
C SER A 52 -3.89 25.86 -3.50
N ASP A 53 -2.97 25.75 -4.47
CA ASP A 53 -2.58 26.83 -5.37
C ASP A 53 -3.29 26.79 -6.73
N LYS A 54 -4.28 25.92 -6.91
CA LYS A 54 -4.97 25.74 -8.19
C LYS A 54 -6.37 26.35 -8.15
N ALA A 55 -6.77 26.96 -9.26
CA ALA A 55 -8.10 27.55 -9.44
C ALA A 55 -8.94 26.75 -10.45
N GLY A 56 -10.26 26.79 -10.29
CA GLY A 56 -11.20 26.10 -11.18
C GLY A 56 -11.30 24.59 -10.93
N VAL A 57 -11.78 23.84 -11.92
CA VAL A 57 -11.91 22.37 -11.82
C VAL A 57 -10.58 21.72 -12.15
N VAL A 58 -10.04 20.93 -11.22
CA VAL A 58 -8.70 20.34 -11.31
C VAL A 58 -8.72 18.84 -11.05
N PRO A 59 -7.92 18.04 -11.77
CA PRO A 59 -7.77 16.62 -11.48
C PRO A 59 -7.02 16.42 -10.16
N VAL A 60 -7.47 15.45 -9.38
CA VAL A 60 -6.92 15.03 -8.09
C VAL A 60 -6.72 13.53 -8.12
N THR A 61 -5.50 13.11 -7.82
CA THR A 61 -5.17 11.72 -7.58
C THR A 61 -5.21 11.44 -6.08
N MET A 62 -5.88 10.37 -5.69
CA MET A 62 -5.85 9.85 -4.31
C MET A 62 -5.31 8.43 -4.31
N VAL A 63 -4.26 8.21 -3.53
CA VAL A 63 -3.69 6.90 -3.27
C VAL A 63 -4.13 6.44 -1.89
N TYR A 64 -4.68 5.24 -1.80
CA TYR A 64 -5.19 4.67 -0.55
C TYR A 64 -4.91 3.17 -0.45
N GLU A 65 -4.93 2.67 0.77
CA GLU A 65 -4.88 1.24 1.11
C GLU A 65 -6.32 0.76 1.38
N ASP A 66 -6.70 -0.37 0.78
CA ASP A 66 -7.98 -1.02 1.04
C ASP A 66 -7.94 -1.97 2.25
N SER A 67 -9.09 -2.54 2.65
CA SER A 67 -9.17 -3.44 3.81
C SER A 67 -8.37 -4.74 3.66
N GLN A 68 -7.96 -5.06 2.44
CA GLN A 68 -7.12 -6.22 2.12
C GLN A 68 -5.62 -5.89 2.14
N GLY A 69 -5.27 -4.62 2.38
CA GLY A 69 -3.90 -4.13 2.40
C GLY A 69 -3.31 -3.87 1.02
N ASN A 70 -4.15 -3.71 -0.02
CA ASN A 70 -3.69 -3.35 -1.37
C ASN A 70 -3.66 -1.83 -1.54
N VAL A 71 -2.60 -1.32 -2.16
CA VAL A 71 -2.51 0.09 -2.55
C VAL A 71 -3.23 0.31 -3.87
N LYS A 72 -4.17 1.26 -3.88
CA LYS A 72 -4.99 1.65 -5.03
C LYS A 72 -4.86 3.14 -5.29
N SER A 73 -5.01 3.52 -6.55
CA SER A 73 -4.96 4.90 -7.00
C SER A 73 -6.21 5.23 -7.79
N ILE A 74 -6.82 6.38 -7.50
CA ILE A 74 -7.97 6.89 -8.25
C ILE A 74 -7.78 8.34 -8.66
N GLU A 75 -8.43 8.74 -9.74
CA GLU A 75 -8.49 10.13 -10.20
C GLU A 75 -9.94 10.66 -10.22
N PHE A 76 -10.16 11.86 -9.69
CA PHE A 76 -11.42 12.60 -9.75
C PHE A 76 -11.17 14.10 -9.94
N SER A 77 -12.22 14.91 -10.12
CA SER A 77 -12.08 16.36 -10.38
C SER A 77 -12.66 17.21 -9.25
N GLN A 78 -11.83 17.97 -8.56
CA GLN A 78 -12.26 18.87 -7.48
C GLN A 78 -12.29 20.33 -7.95
N VAL A 79 -13.17 21.15 -7.36
CA VAL A 79 -13.09 22.61 -7.48
C VAL A 79 -12.01 23.11 -6.53
N GLY A 80 -10.93 23.68 -7.08
CA GLY A 80 -9.88 24.38 -6.35
C GLY A 80 -10.33 25.75 -5.86
N ARG A 81 -9.40 26.68 -5.62
CA ARG A 81 -9.76 28.04 -5.21
C ARG A 81 -10.68 28.70 -6.24
N PHE A 82 -11.69 29.39 -5.74
CA PHE A 82 -12.42 30.36 -6.56
C PHE A 82 -11.43 31.47 -6.90
N GLY A 83 -10.99 31.53 -8.16
CA GLY A 83 -10.23 32.67 -8.63
C GLY A 83 -11.09 33.92 -8.44
N SER A 84 -10.59 34.92 -7.71
CA SER A 84 -11.25 36.22 -7.69
C SER A 84 -11.13 36.81 -9.09
N GLY A 85 -12.15 36.61 -9.92
CA GLY A 85 -12.34 37.39 -11.13
C GLY A 85 -12.58 38.84 -10.70
N GLY A 86 -11.54 39.65 -10.79
CA GLY A 86 -11.60 41.11 -10.72
C GLY A 86 -11.18 41.67 -12.06
#